data_AF-A0A7Y5H6Q7-F1
#
_entry.id   AF-A0A7Y5H6Q7-F1
#
_cell.length_a   1.000
_cell.length_b   1.000
_cell.length_c   1.000
_cell.angle_alpha   90.00
_cell.angle_beta   90.00
_cell.angle_gamma   90.00
#
_symmetry.space_group_name_H-M   'P 1'
#
loop_
_entity.id
_entity.type
_entity.pdbx_description
1 polymer ?
#
loop_
_entity_poly.entity_id
_entity_poly.type
_entity_poly.pdbx_seq_one_letter_code
_entity_poly.pdbx_strand_id
1 'polypeptide(L)' 'TSIYEAFSVLNPKAPFILSKFVVDTPSVKHATDALKTDDRFFLSLRTVLIKHWMRMSKPSYVDLLIEALREKRI' A
#
# COMPACT_ATOMS: atom_id res chain seq x y z
N THR A 1 -1.41 15.80 0.89
CA THR A 1 -0.95 14.85 -0.14
C THR A 1 -1.41 13.47 0.24
N SER A 2 -2.11 12.76 -0.65
CA SER A 2 -2.59 11.41 -0.34
C SER A 2 -1.41 10.43 -0.17
N ILE A 3 -1.57 9.36 0.62
CA ILE A 3 -0.52 8.34 0.79
C ILE A 3 -0.06 7.82 -0.58
N TYR A 4 -1.00 7.60 -1.50
CA TYR A 4 -0.69 7.18 -2.86
C TYR A 4 0.25 8.17 -3.58
N GLU A 5 -0.04 9.48 -3.56
CA GLU A 5 0.82 10.48 -4.20
C GLU A 5 2.24 10.49 -3.62
N ALA A 6 2.37 10.36 -2.30
CA ALA A 6 3.67 10.34 -1.64
C ALA A 6 4.53 9.13 -2.03
N PHE A 7 3.88 8.00 -2.33
CA PHE A 7 4.50 6.71 -2.63
C PHE A 7 4.16 6.22 -4.05
N SER A 8 4.04 7.11 -5.03
CA SER A 8 3.83 6.71 -6.42
C SER A 8 4.79 7.45 -7.34
N VAL A 9 4.80 7.05 -8.61
CA VAL A 9 5.58 7.71 -9.67
C VAL A 9 5.21 9.19 -9.86
N LEU A 10 4.09 9.65 -9.29
CA LEU A 10 3.71 11.05 -9.26
C LEU A 10 4.64 11.90 -8.38
N ASN A 11 5.33 11.28 -7.42
CA ASN A 11 6.38 11.90 -6.62
C ASN A 11 7.75 11.40 -7.11
N PRO A 12 8.54 12.25 -7.80
CA PRO A 12 9.88 11.89 -8.28
C PRO A 12 10.86 11.52 -7.16
N LYS A 13 10.55 11.90 -5.91
CA LYS A 13 11.35 11.60 -4.70
C LYS A 13 10.69 10.52 -3.83
N ALA A 14 9.80 9.70 -4.39
CA ALA A 14 9.13 8.65 -3.63
C ALA A 14 10.16 7.61 -3.16
N PRO A 15 10.23 7.31 -1.84
CA PRO A 15 11.16 6.30 -1.33
C PRO A 15 10.73 4.87 -1.71
N PHE A 16 9.43 4.67 -1.92
CA PHE A 16 8.83 3.42 -2.37
C PHE A 16 7.70 3.71 -3.35
N ILE A 17 7.41 2.72 -4.21
CA ILE A 17 6.30 2.78 -5.17
C ILE A 17 5.21 1.79 -4.77
N LEU A 18 4.02 2.33 -4.52
CA LEU A 18 2.79 1.60 -4.23
C LEU A 18 1.83 1.76 -5.41
N SER A 19 1.17 0.66 -5.76
CA SER A 19 0.04 0.68 -6.69
C SER A 19 -1.25 1.01 -5.95
N LYS A 20 -2.19 1.69 -6.61
CA LYS A 20 -3.54 1.95 -6.10
C LYS A 20 -4.56 1.08 -6.84
N PHE A 21 -5.42 0.41 -6.10
CA PHE A 21 -6.54 -0.37 -6.62
C PHE A 21 -7.86 0.26 -6.18
N VAL A 22 -8.80 0.35 -7.11
CA VAL A 22 -10.19 0.70 -6.85
C VAL A 22 -11.00 -0.57 -7.02
N VAL A 23 -11.62 -1.03 -5.94
CA VAL A 23 -12.37 -2.29 -5.90
C VAL A 23 -13.83 -1.95 -5.67
N ASP A 24 -14.72 -2.58 -6.43
CA ASP A 24 -16.16 -2.42 -6.27
C ASP A 24 -16.66 -3.09 -4.98
N THR A 25 -17.72 -2.54 -4.39
CA THR A 25 -18.30 -3.05 -3.15
C THR A 25 -18.69 -4.54 -3.22
N PRO A 26 -19.31 -5.06 -4.29
CA PRO A 26 -19.58 -6.50 -4.43
C PRO A 26 -18.33 -7.37 -4.30
N SER A 27 -17.24 -7.02 -5.00
CA SER A 27 -15.97 -7.76 -4.92
C SER A 27 -15.37 -7.74 -3.51
N VAL A 28 -15.46 -6.61 -2.80
CA VAL A 28 -14.98 -6.51 -1.40
C VAL A 28 -15.80 -7.37 -0.47
N LYS A 29 -17.14 -7.30 -0.54
CA LYS A 29 -18.03 -8.13 0.28
C LYS A 29 -17.79 -9.62 0.04
N HIS A 30 -17.53 -10.01 -1.20
CA HIS A 30 -17.18 -11.40 -1.50
C HIS A 30 -15.85 -11.83 -0.88
N ALA A 31 -14.85 -10.95 -0.88
CA ALA A 31 -13.53 -11.25 -0.35
C ALA A 31 -13.45 -11.18 1.19
N THR A 32 -14.20 -10.29 1.83
CA THR A 32 -14.22 -10.13 3.28
C THR A 32 -15.43 -9.35 3.79
N ASP A 33 -16.09 -9.88 4.83
CA ASP A 33 -17.14 -9.18 5.57
C ASP A 33 -16.58 -8.20 6.63
N ALA A 34 -15.26 -8.18 6.85
CA ALA A 34 -14.63 -7.38 7.89
C ALA A 34 -14.58 -5.88 7.55
N LEU A 35 -14.66 -5.54 6.26
CA LEU A 35 -14.60 -4.16 5.79
C LEU A 35 -16.01 -3.61 5.65
N LYS A 36 -16.50 -2.93 6.69
CA LYS A 36 -17.66 -2.05 6.57
C LYS A 36 -17.26 -0.82 5.77
N THR A 37 -17.54 -0.84 4.47
CA THR A 37 -17.36 0.32 3.59
C THR A 37 -18.72 0.91 3.27
N ASP A 38 -18.99 2.12 3.78
CA ASP A 38 -20.17 2.91 3.40
C ASP A 38 -20.00 3.55 2.01
N ASP A 39 -18.78 3.49 1.45
CA ASP A 39 -18.45 4.01 0.13
C ASP A 39 -18.75 3.01 -1.00
N ARG A 40 -19.12 3.57 -2.16
CA ARG A 40 -19.36 2.85 -3.43
C ARG A 40 -18.13 2.10 -3.94
N PHE A 41 -16.94 2.47 -3.47
CA PHE A 41 -15.67 1.88 -3.89
C PHE A 41 -14.73 1.79 -2.71
N PHE A 42 -13.99 0.69 -2.65
CA PHE A 42 -12.90 0.50 -1.70
C PHE A 42 -11.57 0.82 -2.37
N LEU A 43 -10.77 1.66 -1.70
CA LEU A 43 -9.43 2.01 -2.16
C LEU A 43 -8.40 1.18 -1.39
N SER A 44 -7.57 0.46 -2.12
CA SER A 44 -6.47 -0.32 -1.57
C SER A 44 -5.13 0.12 -2.13
N LEU A 45 -4.09 0.04 -1.30
CA LEU A 45 -2.70 0.20 -1.72
C LEU A 45 -2.03 -1.17 -1.75
N ARG A 46 -1.23 -1.40 -2.79
CA ARG A 46 -0.51 -2.67 -2.99
C ARG A 46 0.96 -2.42 -3.23
N THR A 47 1.80 -3.17 -2.54
CA THR A 47 3.21 -3.39 -2.90
C THR A 47 3.41 -4.84 -3.34
N VAL A 48 4.36 -5.08 -4.24
CA VAL A 48 4.74 -6.44 -4.65
C VAL A 48 6.10 -6.74 -4.05
N LEU A 49 6.13 -7.67 -3.11
CA LEU A 49 7.34 -8.07 -2.42
C LEU A 49 7.88 -9.36 -3.06
N ILE A 50 8.91 -9.24 -3.88
CA ILE A 50 9.55 -10.40 -4.50
C ILE A 50 10.43 -11.08 -3.44
N LYS A 51 10.28 -12.41 -3.28
CA LYS A 51 10.88 -13.25 -2.23
C LYS A 51 12.37 -12.96 -1.93
N HIS A 52 13.16 -12.60 -2.92
CA HIS A 52 14.58 -12.29 -2.76
C HIS A 52 14.84 -11.02 -1.96
N TRP A 53 13.97 -10.00 -2.07
CA TRP A 53 14.10 -8.75 -1.32
C TRP A 53 13.79 -8.92 0.17
N MET A 54 13.02 -9.96 0.51
CA MET A 54 12.69 -10.33 1.88
C MET A 54 13.79 -11.14 2.58
N ARG A 55 14.72 -11.72 1.83
CA ARG A 55 15.82 -12.54 2.37
C ARG A 55 17.13 -11.75 2.53
N MET A 56 17.15 -10.49 2.13
CA MET A 56 18.31 -9.61 2.28
C MET A 56 18.49 -9.22 3.76
N SER A 57 19.71 -8.81 4.13
CA SER A 57 20.13 -8.43 5.49
C SER A 57 19.17 -7.45 6.19
N LYS A 58 19.23 -7.38 7.54
CA LYS A 58 18.43 -6.42 8.32
C LYS A 58 18.98 -4.99 8.23
N PRO A 59 18.12 -3.95 8.14
CA PRO A 59 16.65 -4.03 8.00
C PRO A 59 16.24 -4.52 6.60
N SER A 60 15.19 -5.34 6.54
CA SER A 60 14.66 -5.86 5.27
C SER A 60 13.97 -4.76 4.46
N TYR A 61 13.72 -5.00 3.17
CA TYR A 61 12.99 -4.04 2.33
C TYR A 61 11.60 -3.68 2.88
N VAL A 62 10.95 -4.63 3.58
CA VAL A 62 9.66 -4.38 4.24
C VAL A 62 9.81 -3.52 5.48
N ASP A 63 10.87 -3.72 6.27
CA ASP A 63 11.13 -2.89 7.45
C ASP A 63 11.29 -1.42 7.03
N LEU A 64 12.07 -1.17 5.98
CA LEU A 64 12.26 0.17 5.42
C LEU A 64 10.95 0.77 4.86
N LEU A 65 10.09 -0.04 4.23
CA LEU A 65 8.79 0.42 3.77
C LEU A 65 7.87 0.80 4.95
N ILE A 66 7.86 0.01 6.01
CA ILE A 66 7.08 0.28 7.24
C ILE A 66 7.56 1.58 7.89
N GLU A 67 8.88 1.78 7.99
CA GLU A 67 9.46 3.01 8.51
C GLU A 67 9.05 4.24 7.68
N ALA A 68 9.18 4.17 6.35
CA ALA A 68 8.77 5.27 5.48
C ALA A 68 7.26 5.59 5.61
N LEU A 69 6.40 4.57 5.74
CA LEU A 69 4.96 4.76 5.98
C LEU A 69 4.68 5.45 7.32
N ARG A 70 5.41 5.08 8.39
CA ARG A 70 5.29 5.72 9.71
C ARG A 70 5.71 7.19 9.70
N GLU A 71 6.80 7.52 9.01
CA GLU A 71 7.28 8.91 8.89
C GLU A 71 6.24 9.82 8.22
N LYS A 72 5.41 9.28 7.33
CA LYS A 72 4.32 10.01 6.67
C LYS A 72 3.08 10.20 7.54
N ARG A 73 3.11 9.81 8.82
CA ARG A 73 2.01 9.88 9.80
C ARG A 73 0.68 9.36 9.26
N ILE A 74 0.58 8.04 9.28
CA ILE A 74 -0.68 7.31 9.52
C ILE A 74 -0.57 6.74 10.94
#